data_AF-A0A4R9PKD1-F1
#
_entry.id   AF-A0A4R9PKD1-F1
#
_cell.length_a   1.000
_cell.length_b   1.000
_cell.length_c   1.000
_cell.angle_alpha   90.00
_cell.angle_beta   90.00
_cell.angle_gamma   90.00
#
_symmetry.space_group_name_H-M   'P 1'
#
loop_
_entity.id
_entity.type
_entity.pdbx_description
1 polymer ?
#
loop_
_entity_poly.entity_id
_entity_poly.type
_entity_poly.pdbx_seq_one_letter_code
_entity_poly.pdbx_strand_id
1 'polypeptide(L)'
;GLQLFLTRTSLGRSIRATSEDPDTAGLVGVDARRAMATAAAIAMVTVGLAGAFLGMRATFDPYAGATQLLFAFEAAVIGGAGSLWGTLIGGIMLALAQTLGATVHPQ
;
A
#
# COMPACT_ATOMS: atom_id res chain seq x y z
N GLY A 1 -3.99 12.63 -5.32
CA GLY A 1 -2.65 13.08 -5.72
C GLY A 1 -1.80 11.96 -6.28
N LEU A 2 -1.42 10.99 -5.44
CA LEU A 2 -0.47 9.92 -5.80
C LEU A 2 -0.89 9.08 -7.02
N GLN A 3 -2.16 8.67 -7.12
CA GLN A 3 -2.62 7.91 -8.27
C GLN A 3 -2.51 8.70 -9.59
N LEU A 4 -2.80 10.00 -9.57
CA LEU A 4 -2.63 10.86 -10.75
C LEU A 4 -1.15 10.99 -11.13
N PHE A 5 -0.27 11.11 -10.13
CA PHE A 5 1.18 11.11 -10.36
C PHE A 5 1.63 9.80 -11.03
N LEU A 6 1.23 8.65 -10.49
CA LEU A 6 1.60 7.34 -11.05
C LEU A 6 0.99 7.07 -12.44
N THR A 7 -0.19 7.62 -12.73
CA THR A 7 -0.89 7.37 -14.00
C THR A 7 -0.52 8.34 -15.12
N ARG A 8 -0.30 9.62 -14.81
CA ARG A 8 -0.07 10.68 -15.82
C ARG A 8 1.37 11.12 -16.01
N THR A 9 2.27 10.85 -15.07
CA THR A 9 3.67 11.32 -15.20
C THR A 9 4.55 10.32 -15.94
N SER A 10 5.64 10.81 -16.53
CA SER A 10 6.69 9.99 -17.16
C SER A 10 7.33 9.04 -16.14
N LEU A 11 7.56 9.51 -14.90
CA LEU A 11 8.04 8.68 -13.79
C LEU A 11 7.04 7.58 -13.41
N GLY A 12 5.75 7.88 -13.39
CA GLY A 12 4.71 6.87 -13.15
C GLY A 12 4.63 5.82 -14.27
N ARG A 13 4.95 6.20 -15.52
CA ARG A 13 5.04 5.26 -16.64
C ARG A 13 6.27 4.35 -16.53
N SER A 14 7.44 4.89 -16.17
CA SER A 14 8.64 4.08 -15.98
C SER A 14 8.50 3.10 -14.81
N ILE A 15 7.89 3.50 -13.69
CA ILE A 15 7.61 2.61 -12.56
C ILE A 15 6.71 1.44 -12.99
N ARG A 16 5.66 1.70 -13.76
CA ARG A 16 4.76 0.64 -14.25
C ARG A 16 5.44 -0.29 -15.24
N ALA A 17 6.21 0.25 -16.19
CA ALA A 17 6.98 -0.56 -17.13
C ALA A 17 7.98 -1.49 -16.42
N THR A 18 8.72 -0.97 -15.45
CA THR A 18 9.65 -1.75 -14.61
C THR A 18 8.93 -2.79 -13.74
N SER A 19 7.66 -2.56 -13.39
CA SER A 19 6.88 -3.52 -12.58
C SER A 19 6.37 -4.72 -13.41
N GLU A 20 6.21 -4.56 -14.71
CA GLU A 20 5.86 -5.67 -15.61
C GLU A 20 7.10 -6.49 -15.96
N ASP A 21 8.14 -5.83 -16.47
CA ASP A 21 9.41 -6.48 -16.82
C ASP A 21 10.58 -5.48 -16.69
N PRO A 22 11.38 -5.56 -15.62
CA PRO A 22 12.51 -4.67 -15.41
C PRO A 22 13.64 -4.87 -16.45
N ASP A 23 13.80 -6.07 -16.99
CA ASP A 23 14.83 -6.38 -17.98
C ASP A 23 14.46 -5.74 -19.33
N THR A 24 13.22 -5.93 -19.77
CA THR A 24 12.70 -5.29 -20.98
C THR A 24 12.64 -3.77 -20.86
N ALA A 25 12.28 -3.25 -19.67
CA ALA A 25 12.31 -1.80 -19.41
C ALA A 25 13.73 -1.22 -19.57
N GLY A 26 14.76 -1.96 -19.15
CA GLY A 26 16.16 -1.58 -19.34
C GLY A 26 16.56 -1.48 -20.82
N LEU A 27 16.05 -2.36 -21.68
CA LEU A 27 16.34 -2.36 -23.12
C LEU A 27 15.83 -1.12 -23.86
N VAL A 28 14.76 -0.49 -23.37
CA VAL A 28 14.20 0.75 -23.93
C VAL A 28 14.75 2.02 -23.26
N GLY A 29 15.81 1.89 -22.45
CA GLY A 29 16.51 3.01 -21.82
C GLY A 29 15.88 3.51 -20.51
N VAL A 30 14.97 2.74 -19.90
CA VAL A 30 14.44 3.05 -18.57
C VAL A 30 15.43 2.57 -17.51
N ASP A 31 15.86 3.48 -16.64
CA ASP A 31 16.65 3.12 -15.46
C ASP A 31 15.73 2.46 -14.41
N ALA A 32 15.59 1.14 -14.51
CA ALA A 32 14.78 0.31 -13.62
C ALA A 32 15.15 0.50 -12.14
N ARG A 33 16.45 0.67 -11.85
CA ARG A 33 16.95 0.88 -10.48
C ARG A 33 16.45 2.19 -9.90
N ARG A 34 16.50 3.29 -10.67
CA ARG A 34 15.94 4.58 -10.24
C ARG A 34 14.43 4.54 -10.10
N ALA A 35 13.73 3.87 -11.01
CA ALA A 35 12.28 3.73 -10.94
C ALA A 35 11.86 2.97 -9.68
N MET A 36 12.52 1.85 -9.37
CA MET A 36 12.26 1.07 -8.18
C MET A 36 12.63 1.82 -6.89
N ALA A 37 13.74 2.56 -6.88
CA ALA A 37 14.15 3.38 -5.74
C ALA A 37 13.14 4.50 -5.43
N THR A 38 12.60 5.16 -6.46
CA THR A 38 11.57 6.21 -6.28
C THR A 38 10.23 5.62 -5.82
N ALA A 39 9.83 4.47 -6.36
CA ALA A 39 8.65 3.74 -5.89
C ALA A 39 8.79 3.32 -4.42
N ALA A 40 9.95 2.75 -4.05
CA ALA A 40 10.26 2.37 -2.67
C ALA A 40 10.29 3.58 -1.72
N ALA A 41 10.84 4.73 -2.15
CA ALA A 41 10.83 5.95 -1.35
C ALA A 41 9.40 6.41 -1.04
N ILE A 42 8.50 6.39 -2.03
CA ILE A 42 7.08 6.72 -1.84
C ILE A 42 6.41 5.72 -0.87
N ALA A 43 6.68 4.42 -1.05
CA ALA A 43 6.16 3.38 -0.16
C ALA A 43 6.63 3.59 1.29
N MET A 44 7.92 3.85 1.50
CA MET A 44 8.49 4.09 2.83
C MET A 44 7.90 5.33 3.50
N VAL A 45 7.69 6.43 2.76
CA VAL A 45 7.05 7.64 3.29
C VAL A 45 5.61 7.35 3.73
N THR A 46 4.85 6.64 2.89
CA THR A 46 3.45 6.31 3.21
C THR A 46 3.33 5.33 4.39
N VAL A 47 4.18 4.30 4.43
CA VAL A 47 4.26 3.36 5.56
C VAL A 47 4.71 4.05 6.84
N GLY A 48 5.69 4.96 6.75
CA GLY A 48 6.16 5.75 7.90
C GLY A 48 5.07 6.63 8.49
N LEU A 49 4.29 7.31 7.64
CA LEU A 49 3.10 8.07 8.06
C LEU A 49 2.05 7.16 8.70
N ALA A 50 1.72 6.03 8.08
CA ALA A 50 0.75 5.08 8.63
C ALA A 50 1.20 4.53 9.99
N GLY A 51 2.47 4.16 10.12
CA GLY A 51 3.07 3.68 11.37
C GLY A 51 3.08 4.74 12.47
N ALA A 52 3.36 6.01 12.13
CA ALA A 52 3.28 7.12 13.07
C ALA A 52 1.84 7.34 13.58
N PHE A 53 0.85 7.32 12.68
CA PHE A 53 -0.56 7.41 13.07
C PHE A 53 -0.99 6.26 13.96
N LEU A 54 -0.54 5.04 13.66
CA LEU A 54 -0.83 3.88 14.49
C LEU A 54 -0.18 4.00 15.86
N GLY A 55 1.10 4.38 15.94
CA GLY A 55 1.82 4.55 17.21
C GLY A 55 1.24 5.65 18.10
N MET A 56 0.58 6.66 17.53
CA MET A 56 -0.16 7.66 18.32
C MET A 56 -1.45 7.11 18.94
N ARG A 57 -2.06 6.10 18.33
CA ARG A 57 -3.36 5.55 18.75
C ARG A 57 -3.24 4.25 19.55
N ALA A 58 -2.25 3.42 19.25
CA ALA A 58 -2.13 2.06 19.78
C ALA A 58 -0.99 1.95 20.80
N THR A 59 -1.16 1.04 21.77
CA THR A 59 -0.08 0.61 22.65
C THR A 59 0.85 -0.34 21.91
N PHE A 60 2.16 -0.18 22.06
CA PHE A 60 3.14 -1.04 21.42
C PHE A 60 3.10 -2.46 22.01
N ASP A 61 2.65 -3.40 21.19
CA ASP A 61 2.72 -4.84 21.48
C ASP A 61 3.68 -5.50 20.47
N PRO A 62 4.76 -6.17 20.94
CA PRO A 62 5.70 -6.90 20.07
C PRO A 62 5.05 -7.97 19.19
N TYR A 63 3.90 -8.51 19.58
CA TYR A 63 3.22 -9.60 18.87
C TYR A 63 2.16 -9.12 17.88
N ALA A 64 1.82 -7.82 17.86
CA ALA A 64 0.77 -7.27 16.99
C ALA A 64 1.11 -7.29 15.50
N GLY A 65 2.38 -7.50 15.14
CA GLY A 65 2.84 -7.47 13.74
C GLY A 65 2.14 -8.49 12.84
N ALA A 66 1.92 -9.72 13.33
CA ALA A 66 1.30 -10.79 12.54
C ALA A 66 -0.16 -10.46 12.18
N THR A 67 -0.94 -10.02 13.17
CA THR A 67 -2.34 -9.62 12.99
C THR A 67 -2.46 -8.44 12.02
N GLN A 68 -1.54 -7.48 12.11
CA GLN A 68 -1.56 -6.31 11.23
C GLN A 68 -1.20 -6.64 9.78
N LEU A 69 -0.26 -7.58 9.57
CA LEU A 69 0.01 -8.11 8.23
C LEU A 69 -1.23 -8.78 7.65
N LEU A 70 -1.96 -9.54 8.47
CA LEU A 70 -3.19 -10.21 8.08
C LEU A 70 -4.24 -9.20 7.61
N PHE A 71 -4.51 -8.15 8.39
CA PHE A 71 -5.44 -7.09 7.99
C PHE A 71 -4.99 -6.32 6.75
N ALA A 72 -3.69 -6.05 6.62
CA ALA A 72 -3.15 -5.39 5.43
C ALA A 72 -3.33 -6.27 4.17
N PHE A 73 -3.12 -7.57 4.30
CA PHE A 73 -3.34 -8.54 3.23
C PHE A 73 -4.82 -8.66 2.86
N GLU A 74 -5.71 -8.78 3.85
CA GLU A 74 -7.16 -8.81 3.64
C GLU A 74 -7.65 -7.56 2.89
N ALA A 75 -7.24 -6.37 3.33
CA ALA A 75 -7.57 -5.11 2.67
C ALA A 75 -7.09 -5.07 1.21
N ALA A 76 -5.88 -5.58 0.94
CA ALA A 76 -5.31 -5.65 -0.41
C ALA A 76 -6.00 -6.68 -1.30
N VAL A 77 -6.46 -7.80 -0.75
CA VAL A 77 -7.22 -8.82 -1.50
C VAL A 77 -8.62 -8.30 -1.82
N ILE A 78 -9.32 -7.69 -0.86
CA ILE A 78 -10.64 -7.07 -1.07
C ILE A 78 -10.56 -5.96 -2.13
N GLY A 79 -9.52 -5.12 -2.03
CA GLY A 79 -9.33 -3.97 -2.93
C GLY A 79 -8.68 -4.28 -4.28
N GLY A 80 -7.99 -5.40 -4.40
CA GLY A 80 -7.19 -5.81 -5.56
C GLY A 80 -5.75 -5.30 -5.52
N ALA A 81 -4.78 -6.22 -5.60
CA ALA A 81 -3.34 -5.96 -5.42
C ALA A 81 -2.72 -4.94 -6.40
N GLY A 82 -3.38 -4.64 -7.53
CA GLY A 82 -2.90 -3.69 -8.54
C GLY A 82 -3.48 -2.27 -8.43
N SER A 83 -4.41 -2.01 -7.50
CA SER A 83 -5.14 -0.74 -7.42
C SER A 83 -4.95 -0.05 -6.07
N LEU A 84 -4.26 1.09 -6.07
CA LEU A 84 -4.02 1.89 -4.87
C LEU A 84 -5.33 2.38 -4.23
N TRP A 85 -6.28 2.88 -5.04
CA TRP A 85 -7.63 3.25 -4.56
C TRP A 85 -8.46 2.04 -4.15
N GLY A 86 -8.32 0.92 -4.86
CA GLY A 86 -9.01 -0.32 -4.53
C GLY A 86 -8.65 -0.79 -3.13
N THR A 87 -7.35 -0.92 -2.84
CA THR A 87 -6.83 -1.30 -1.52
C THR A 87 -7.25 -0.33 -0.41
N LEU A 88 -7.27 0.98 -0.69
CA LEU A 88 -7.74 1.97 0.29
C LEU A 88 -9.22 1.76 0.64
N ILE A 89 -10.08 1.57 -0.37
CA ILE A 89 -11.52 1.33 -0.16
C ILE A 89 -11.72 -0.01 0.56
N GLY A 90 -10.98 -1.06 0.17
CA GLY A 90 -11.02 -2.36 0.83
C GLY A 90 -10.64 -2.28 2.32
N GLY A 91 -9.60 -1.52 2.64
CA GLY A 91 -9.20 -1.28 4.04
C GLY A 91 -10.25 -0.50 4.84
N ILE A 92 -10.90 0.51 4.23
CA ILE A 92 -12.00 1.24 4.88
C ILE A 92 -13.19 0.31 5.12
N MET A 93 -13.56 -0.53 4.15
CA MET A 93 -14.63 -1.52 4.33
C MET A 93 -14.32 -2.52 5.43
N LEU A 94 -13.10 -3.08 5.44
CA LEU A 94 -12.64 -3.97 6.51
C LEU A 94 -12.74 -3.27 7.87
N ALA A 95 -12.29 -2.01 7.94
CA ALA A 95 -12.35 -1.21 9.16
C ALA A 95 -13.78 -0.95 9.65
N LEU A 96 -14.73 -0.71 8.74
CA LEU A 96 -16.14 -0.56 9.10
C LEU A 96 -16.75 -1.88 9.57
N ALA A 97 -16.43 -2.98 8.88
CA ALA A 97 -16.92 -4.31 9.22
C ALA A 97 -16.48 -4.73 10.64
N GLN A 98 -15.21 -4.53 10.99
CA GLN A 98 -14.73 -4.82 12.36
C GLN A 98 -15.40 -3.92 13.41
N THR A 99 -15.62 -2.63 13.12
CA THR A 99 -16.25 -1.72 14.09
C THR A 99 -17.71 -2.07 14.33
N LEU A 100 -18.44 -2.44 13.28
CA LEU A 100 -19.83 -2.88 13.38
C LEU A 100 -19.91 -4.25 14.07
N GLY A 101 -19.02 -5.18 13.73
CA GLY A 101 -18.90 -6.48 14.41
C GLY A 101 -18.67 -6.34 15.91
N ALA A 102 -17.75 -5.44 16.31
CA ALA A 102 -17.48 -5.15 17.72
C ALA A 102 -18.69 -4.58 18.46
N THR A 103 -19.59 -3.86 17.79
CA THR A 103 -20.84 -3.37 18.41
C THR A 103 -21.91 -4.45 18.61
N VAL A 104 -21.91 -5.50 17.79
CA VAL A 104 -22.91 -6.60 17.87
C VAL A 104 -22.48 -7.68 18.84
N HIS A 105 -21.18 -7.99 18.90
CA HIS A 105 -20.59 -8.91 19.88
C HIS A 105 -19.33 -8.27 20.51
N PRO A 106 -19.47 -7.54 21.63
CA PRO A 106 -18.37 -6.83 22.29
C PRO A 106 -17.54 -7.75 23.22
N GLN A 107 -17.35 -9.02 22.84
CA GLN A 107 -16.56 -9.98 23.63
C GLN A 107 -15.09 -9.91 23.23
#